data_AF-A0A9X4LWQ2-F1
#
_entry.id   AF-A0A9X4LWQ2-F1
#
_cell.length_a   1.000
_cell.length_b   1.000
_cell.length_c   1.000
_cell.angle_alpha   90.00
_cell.angle_beta   90.00
_cell.angle_gamma   90.00
#
_symmetry.space_group_name_H-M   'P 1'
#
loop_
_entity.id
_entity.type
_entity.pdbx_description
1 polymer ?
#
loop_
_entity_poly.entity_id
_entity_poly.type
_entity_poly.pdbx_seq_one_letter_code
_entity_poly.pdbx_strand_id
1 'polypeptide(L)'
;MTDLDWRRRGACAGRDPRFYETDWLMRSGHRRAEQAQMVCQGCPVDVQLACARNVIENKDSGVISAGIPIENREDRNRLAAFIGEAAVEFAVKRRKRKEELHVVSDCNTCGKTMRPIRTRTEDYPGMVTRQNAAQCGTCYQRIWAQKRRGQIAAHQVVA
;
A
#
# COMPACT_ATOMS: atom_id res chain seq x y z
N MET A 1 18.32 -7.62 -7.76
CA MET A 1 17.95 -6.58 -6.78
C MET A 1 17.76 -7.28 -5.46
N THR A 2 18.68 -7.10 -4.51
CA THR A 2 18.69 -7.85 -3.25
C THR A 2 17.56 -7.40 -2.32
N ASP A 3 16.99 -8.36 -1.61
CA ASP A 3 15.80 -8.32 -0.74
C ASP A 3 15.87 -7.34 0.47
N LEU A 4 16.89 -6.48 0.50
CA LEU A 4 17.19 -5.55 1.60
C LEU A 4 16.90 -4.08 1.26
N ASP A 5 16.29 -3.79 0.12
CA ASP A 5 15.95 -2.43 -0.31
C ASP A 5 15.01 -1.71 0.69
N TRP A 6 14.18 -2.48 1.40
CA TRP A 6 13.29 -1.93 2.44
C TRP A 6 14.07 -1.30 3.61
N ARG A 7 15.27 -1.78 3.96
CA ARG A 7 16.07 -1.24 5.07
C ARG A 7 16.52 0.20 4.80
N ARG A 8 16.76 0.54 3.53
CA ARG A 8 17.18 1.90 3.12
C ARG A 8 16.02 2.91 3.16
N ARG A 9 14.78 2.43 3.09
CA ARG A 9 13.56 3.26 3.10
C ARG A 9 12.94 3.40 4.49
N GLY A 10 13.48 2.73 5.50
CA GLY A 10 13.01 2.85 6.89
C GLY A 10 13.37 4.19 7.51
N ALA A 11 12.50 4.71 8.37
CA ALA A 11 12.78 5.93 9.15
C ALA A 11 13.97 5.77 10.12
N CYS A 12 14.37 4.53 10.40
CA CYS A 12 15.58 4.18 11.13
C CYS A 12 16.87 4.25 10.31
N ALA A 13 16.79 4.42 8.98
CA ALA A 13 17.96 4.45 8.11
C ALA A 13 18.94 5.57 8.53
N GLY A 14 20.22 5.20 8.69
CA GLY A 14 21.27 6.12 9.12
C GLY A 14 21.38 6.35 10.63
N ARG A 15 20.52 5.72 11.45
CA ARG A 15 20.66 5.75 12.91
C ARG A 15 21.56 4.62 13.42
N ASP A 16 22.13 4.82 14.60
CA ASP A 16 22.92 3.80 15.30
C ASP A 16 22.04 2.56 15.60
N PRO A 17 22.42 1.34 15.16
CA PRO A 17 21.70 0.11 15.46
C PRO A 17 21.45 -0.11 16.95
N ARG A 18 22.38 0.32 17.82
CA ARG A 18 22.26 0.16 19.28
C ARG A 18 21.06 0.89 19.87
N PHE A 19 20.55 1.90 19.16
CA PHE A 19 19.33 2.61 19.54
C PHE A 19 18.09 1.71 19.53
N TYR A 20 18.16 0.53 18.90
CA TYR A 20 17.06 -0.42 18.79
C TYR A 20 17.28 -1.70 19.60
N GLU A 21 18.42 -1.87 20.28
CA GLU A 21 18.72 -3.06 21.08
C GLU A 21 17.98 -3.01 22.42
N THR A 22 17.10 -3.97 22.71
CA THR A 22 16.26 -3.96 23.93
C THR A 22 17.08 -4.08 25.20
N ASP A 23 18.15 -4.88 25.20
CA ASP A 23 19.07 -5.00 26.36
C ASP A 23 19.67 -3.65 26.76
N TRP A 24 20.04 -2.84 25.78
CA TRP A 24 20.57 -1.51 26.01
C TRP A 24 19.47 -0.54 26.45
N LEU A 25 18.30 -0.60 25.82
CA LEU A 25 17.17 0.29 26.12
C LEU A 25 16.56 0.05 27.50
N MET A 26 16.43 -1.20 27.93
CA MET A 26 15.89 -1.56 29.25
C MET A 26 16.84 -1.10 30.37
N ARG A 27 18.16 -1.15 30.15
CA ARG A 27 19.15 -0.58 31.08
C ARG A 27 19.20 0.95 31.05
N SER A 28 18.88 1.56 29.90
CA SER A 28 18.90 3.01 29.69
C SER A 28 17.65 3.74 30.19
N GLY A 29 16.58 3.01 30.50
CA GLY A 29 15.29 3.54 30.93
C GLY A 29 14.22 3.64 29.82
N HIS A 30 12.96 3.56 30.23
CA HIS A 30 11.78 3.44 29.34
C HIS A 30 11.66 4.51 28.26
N ARG A 31 12.12 5.74 28.51
CA ARG A 31 12.04 6.85 27.53
C ARG A 31 12.77 6.55 26.21
N ARG A 32 13.90 5.84 26.25
CA ARG A 32 14.62 5.52 25.00
C ARG A 32 13.89 4.46 24.18
N ALA A 33 13.27 3.48 24.86
CA ALA A 33 12.46 2.48 24.19
C ALA A 33 11.25 3.13 23.49
N GLU A 34 10.57 4.05 24.17
CA GLU A 34 9.48 4.83 23.57
C GLU A 34 9.95 5.64 22.35
N GLN A 35 11.12 6.29 22.43
CA GLN A 35 11.69 7.01 21.28
C GLN A 35 12.00 6.09 20.09
N ALA A 36 12.56 4.91 20.34
CA ALA A 36 12.81 3.93 19.30
C ALA A 36 11.50 3.44 18.65
N GLN A 37 10.47 3.17 19.45
CA GLN A 37 9.14 2.80 18.95
C GLN A 37 8.52 3.92 18.09
N MET A 38 8.60 5.17 18.53
CA MET A 38 8.12 6.33 17.76
C MET A 38 8.82 6.46 16.41
N VAL A 39 10.13 6.19 16.33
CA VAL A 39 10.83 6.17 15.02
C VAL A 39 10.27 5.06 14.13
N CYS A 40 10.01 3.87 14.67
CA CYS A 40 9.42 2.78 13.89
C CYS A 40 8.02 3.12 13.38
N GLN A 41 7.20 3.84 14.16
CA GLN A 41 5.87 4.29 13.73
C GLN A 41 5.91 5.25 12.53
N GLY A 42 7.02 5.97 12.34
CA GLY A 42 7.24 6.82 11.18
C GLY A 42 7.64 6.06 9.89
N CYS A 43 7.87 4.75 9.96
CA CYS A 43 8.21 3.96 8.77
C CYS A 43 6.98 3.78 7.85
N PRO A 44 7.18 3.78 6.51
CA PRO A 44 6.16 3.34 5.57
C PRO A 44 5.64 1.93 5.92
N VAL A 45 4.34 1.69 5.74
CA VAL A 45 3.69 0.42 6.11
C VAL A 45 4.34 -0.78 5.41
N ASP A 46 4.71 -0.66 4.13
CA ASP A 46 5.39 -1.72 3.40
C ASP A 46 6.77 -2.05 3.99
N VAL A 47 7.47 -1.04 4.50
CA VAL A 47 8.75 -1.21 5.20
C VAL A 47 8.56 -1.86 6.57
N GLN A 48 7.53 -1.46 7.33
CA GLN A 48 7.20 -2.09 8.62
C GLN A 48 6.89 -3.58 8.44
N LEU A 49 6.09 -3.93 7.42
CA LEU A 49 5.75 -5.33 7.12
C LEU A 49 6.97 -6.16 6.72
N ALA A 50 7.86 -5.61 5.88
CA ALA A 50 9.12 -6.28 5.52
C ALA A 50 10.04 -6.46 6.74
N CYS A 51 10.15 -5.43 7.57
CA CYS A 51 10.92 -5.44 8.81
C CYS A 51 10.42 -6.50 9.79
N ALA A 52 9.10 -6.56 9.97
CA ALA A 52 8.46 -7.53 10.84
C ALA A 52 8.65 -8.98 10.34
N ARG A 53 8.50 -9.22 9.03
CA ARG A 53 8.75 -10.54 8.42
C ARG A 53 10.18 -11.00 8.61
N ASN A 54 11.15 -10.12 8.36
CA ASN A 54 12.57 -10.44 8.53
C ASN A 54 12.85 -10.93 9.96
N VAL A 55 12.31 -10.27 10.98
CA VAL A 55 12.50 -10.68 12.38
C VAL A 55 11.88 -12.04 12.67
N ILE A 56 10.70 -12.33 12.12
CA ILE A 56 10.04 -13.64 12.30
C ILE A 56 10.84 -14.75 11.63
N GLU A 57 11.27 -14.53 10.39
CA GLU A 57 12.00 -15.52 9.59
C GLU A 57 13.38 -15.82 10.19
N ASN A 58 14.10 -14.80 10.62
CA ASN A 58 15.43 -14.95 11.23
C ASN A 58 15.37 -15.28 12.73
N LYS A 59 14.18 -15.27 13.33
CA LYS A 59 13.95 -15.45 14.77
C LYS A 59 14.77 -14.47 15.61
N ASP A 60 14.90 -13.24 15.12
CA ASP A 60 15.63 -12.18 15.81
C ASP A 60 15.00 -11.93 17.20
N SER A 61 15.84 -11.49 18.13
CA SER A 61 15.46 -11.12 19.50
C SER A 61 16.43 -10.07 20.02
N GLY A 62 16.08 -9.42 21.13
CA GLY A 62 16.90 -8.35 21.69
C GLY A 62 16.76 -7.03 20.93
N VAL A 63 15.70 -6.85 20.13
CA VAL A 63 15.55 -5.69 19.23
C VAL A 63 14.13 -5.14 19.21
N ILE A 64 13.98 -3.84 18.95
CA ILE A 64 12.70 -3.22 18.58
C ILE A 64 12.55 -3.28 17.06
N SER A 65 11.50 -3.94 16.59
CA SER A 65 11.21 -4.12 15.17
C SER A 65 9.75 -3.82 14.86
N ALA A 66 9.51 -3.06 13.79
CA ALA A 66 8.19 -2.53 13.44
C ALA A 66 7.44 -1.88 14.64
N GLY A 67 8.19 -1.29 15.58
CA GLY A 67 7.65 -0.63 16.78
C GLY A 67 7.33 -1.57 17.94
N ILE A 68 7.64 -2.87 17.82
CA ILE A 68 7.39 -3.88 18.86
C ILE A 68 8.75 -4.33 19.43
N PRO A 69 8.95 -4.28 20.76
CA PRO A 69 10.12 -4.90 21.40
C PRO A 69 10.01 -6.42 21.30
N ILE A 70 11.07 -7.07 20.85
CA ILE A 70 11.13 -8.52 20.60
C ILE A 70 12.15 -9.14 21.53
N GLU A 71 11.71 -9.63 22.69
CA GLU A 71 12.58 -10.30 23.66
C GLU A 71 12.44 -11.82 23.57
N ASN A 72 11.24 -12.29 23.29
CA ASN A 72 10.91 -13.70 23.36
C ASN A 72 9.99 -14.16 22.21
N ARG A 73 9.58 -15.43 22.28
CA ARG A 73 8.70 -16.04 21.27
C ARG A 73 7.30 -15.42 21.28
N GLU A 74 6.78 -15.02 22.43
CA GLU A 74 5.46 -14.40 22.54
C GLU A 74 5.44 -13.06 21.81
N ASP A 75 6.49 -12.25 21.93
CA ASP A 75 6.61 -10.98 21.21
C ASP A 75 6.64 -11.17 19.69
N ARG A 76 7.34 -12.21 19.21
CA ARG A 76 7.30 -12.58 17.79
C ARG A 76 5.91 -13.02 17.35
N ASN A 77 5.14 -13.69 18.20
CA ASN A 77 3.75 -14.03 17.89
C ASN A 77 2.87 -12.78 17.82
N ARG A 78 3.08 -11.78 18.69
CA ARG A 78 2.40 -10.48 18.63
C ARG A 78 2.75 -9.75 17.33
N LEU A 79 4.03 -9.76 16.93
CA LEU A 79 4.49 -9.21 15.66
C LEU A 79 3.89 -9.93 14.45
N ALA A 80 3.74 -11.26 14.52
CA ALA A 80 3.06 -12.05 13.48
C ALA A 80 1.56 -11.70 13.37
N ALA A 81 0.89 -11.50 14.51
CA ALA A 81 -0.51 -11.06 14.53
C ALA A 81 -0.68 -9.69 13.88
N PHE A 82 0.20 -8.73 14.18
CA PHE A 82 0.23 -7.42 13.54
C PHE A 82 0.35 -7.52 12.00
N ILE A 83 1.27 -8.36 11.50
CA ILE A 83 1.38 -8.60 10.04
C ILE A 83 0.09 -9.22 9.49
N GLY A 84 -0.50 -10.17 10.24
CA GLY A 84 -1.75 -10.84 9.88
C GLY A 84 -2.90 -9.86 9.70
N GLU A 85 -3.11 -8.96 10.66
CA GLU A 85 -4.15 -7.92 10.61
C GLU A 85 -3.97 -6.98 9.41
N ALA A 86 -2.74 -6.50 9.19
CA ALA A 86 -2.44 -5.66 8.03
C ALA A 86 -2.69 -6.41 6.71
N ALA A 87 -2.30 -7.68 6.63
CA ALA A 87 -2.55 -8.52 5.45
C ALA A 87 -4.05 -8.72 5.19
N VAL A 88 -4.86 -8.89 6.24
CA VAL A 88 -6.34 -8.96 6.14
C VAL A 88 -6.88 -7.64 5.60
N GLU A 89 -6.45 -6.50 6.13
CA GLU A 89 -6.90 -5.19 5.64
C GLU A 89 -6.58 -5.00 4.15
N PHE A 90 -5.36 -5.37 3.73
CA PHE A 90 -4.97 -5.35 2.32
C PHE A 90 -5.83 -6.29 1.47
N ALA A 91 -6.14 -7.49 1.95
CA ALA A 91 -7.00 -8.44 1.26
C ALA A 91 -8.43 -7.89 1.10
N VAL A 92 -8.99 -7.27 2.14
CA VAL A 92 -10.30 -6.60 2.12
C VAL A 92 -10.32 -5.46 1.11
N LYS A 93 -9.33 -4.55 1.16
CA LYS A 93 -9.19 -3.43 0.20
C LYS A 93 -9.07 -3.94 -1.24
N ARG A 94 -8.29 -5.01 -1.45
CA ARG A 94 -8.13 -5.64 -2.77
C ARG A 94 -9.43 -6.26 -3.27
N ARG A 95 -10.20 -6.93 -2.39
CA ARG A 95 -11.52 -7.49 -2.71
C ARG A 95 -12.50 -6.38 -3.10
N LYS A 96 -12.61 -5.32 -2.29
CA LYS A 96 -13.47 -4.16 -2.58
C LYS A 96 -13.11 -3.52 -3.92
N ARG A 97 -11.82 -3.29 -4.18
CA ARG A 97 -11.36 -2.78 -5.49
C ARG A 97 -11.72 -3.72 -6.62
N LYS A 98 -11.65 -5.04 -6.42
CA LYS A 98 -12.08 -6.03 -7.42
C LYS A 98 -13.59 -5.92 -7.67
N GLU A 99 -14.41 -5.80 -6.64
CA GLU A 99 -15.87 -5.61 -6.77
C GLU A 99 -16.20 -4.30 -7.51
N GLU A 100 -15.53 -3.19 -7.20
CA GLU A 100 -15.68 -1.91 -7.90
C GLU A 100 -15.34 -1.99 -9.40
N LEU A 101 -14.41 -2.87 -9.80
CA LEU A 101 -14.08 -3.10 -11.21
C LEU A 101 -15.23 -3.80 -11.97
N HIS A 102 -16.15 -4.48 -11.27
CA HIS A 102 -17.28 -5.21 -11.86
C HIS A 102 -18.56 -4.37 -11.98
N VAL A 103 -18.48 -3.06 -11.76
CA VAL A 103 -19.63 -2.16 -11.86
C VAL A 103 -19.84 -1.68 -13.30
N VAL A 104 -21.01 -1.99 -13.86
CA VAL A 104 -21.54 -1.38 -15.10
C VAL A 104 -21.85 0.09 -14.80
N SER A 105 -21.46 0.99 -15.71
CA SER A 105 -21.63 2.43 -15.52
C SER A 105 -21.72 3.14 -16.86
N ASP A 106 -22.38 4.29 -16.91
CA ASP A 106 -22.47 5.08 -18.14
C ASP A 106 -21.29 6.03 -18.30
N CYS A 107 -20.90 6.27 -19.56
CA CYS A 107 -19.84 7.22 -19.87
C CYS A 107 -20.28 8.64 -19.52
N ASN A 108 -19.54 9.34 -18.67
CA ASN A 108 -19.87 10.72 -18.28
C ASN A 108 -19.81 11.74 -19.44
N THR A 109 -19.24 11.39 -20.59
CA THR A 109 -19.13 12.28 -21.75
C THR A 109 -20.19 12.02 -22.81
N CYS A 110 -20.53 10.75 -23.07
CA CYS A 110 -21.47 10.40 -24.17
C CYS A 110 -22.68 9.58 -23.72
N GLY A 111 -22.83 9.29 -22.43
CA GLY A 111 -23.95 8.54 -21.86
C GLY A 111 -24.01 7.05 -22.21
N LYS A 112 -23.12 6.55 -23.08
CA LYS A 112 -23.12 5.12 -23.46
C LYS A 112 -22.78 4.23 -22.26
N THR A 113 -23.56 3.17 -22.08
CA THR A 113 -23.31 2.15 -21.06
C THR A 113 -22.00 1.41 -21.31
N MET A 114 -21.13 1.44 -20.32
CA MET A 114 -19.81 0.86 -20.36
C MET A 114 -19.79 -0.45 -19.60
N ARG A 115 -19.14 -1.44 -20.19
CA ARG A 115 -18.90 -2.73 -19.53
C ARG A 115 -17.92 -2.58 -18.36
N PRO A 116 -17.92 -3.52 -17.41
CA PRO A 116 -16.95 -3.50 -16.33
C PRO A 116 -15.49 -3.62 -16.81
N ILE A 117 -14.54 -3.22 -15.97
CA ILE A 117 -13.12 -3.22 -16.35
C ILE A 117 -12.62 -4.66 -16.41
N ARG A 118 -11.79 -4.98 -17.43
CA ARG A 118 -11.19 -6.31 -17.68
C ARG A 118 -12.20 -7.41 -18.05
N THR A 119 -13.39 -7.05 -18.54
CA THR A 119 -14.34 -8.03 -19.13
C THR A 119 -14.23 -8.05 -20.65
N ARG A 120 -14.67 -9.14 -21.30
CA ARG A 120 -14.68 -9.27 -22.76
C ARG A 120 -15.95 -8.69 -23.36
N THR A 121 -15.95 -8.51 -24.68
CA THR A 121 -17.09 -7.87 -25.37
C THR A 121 -18.23 -8.88 -25.51
N GLU A 122 -17.84 -10.14 -25.65
CA GLU A 122 -18.72 -11.31 -25.67
C GLU A 122 -19.58 -11.40 -24.40
N ASP A 123 -19.02 -11.10 -23.23
CA ASP A 123 -19.73 -11.16 -21.94
C ASP A 123 -20.74 -10.00 -21.76
N TYR A 124 -20.56 -8.90 -22.48
CA TYR A 124 -21.35 -7.67 -22.37
C TYR A 124 -21.66 -7.09 -23.76
N PRO A 125 -22.48 -7.78 -24.58
CA PRO A 125 -22.81 -7.33 -25.93
C PRO A 125 -23.52 -5.97 -25.90
N GLY A 126 -23.19 -5.09 -26.84
CA GLY A 126 -23.76 -3.75 -26.95
C GLY A 126 -23.16 -2.70 -26.01
N MET A 127 -22.35 -3.08 -25.02
CA MET A 127 -21.67 -2.15 -24.12
C MET A 127 -20.31 -1.70 -24.67
N VAL A 128 -19.93 -0.46 -24.39
CA VAL A 128 -18.61 0.09 -24.79
C VAL A 128 -17.53 -0.20 -23.74
N THR A 129 -16.27 -0.20 -24.15
CA THR A 129 -15.15 -0.44 -23.23
C THR A 129 -14.97 0.74 -22.27
N ARG A 130 -14.98 0.48 -20.96
CA ARG A 130 -14.62 1.45 -19.92
C ARG A 130 -13.10 1.71 -19.91
N GLN A 131 -12.73 2.98 -19.92
CA GLN A 131 -11.37 3.47 -19.67
C GLN A 131 -11.32 4.21 -18.33
N ASN A 132 -10.17 4.83 -18.04
CA ASN A 132 -9.98 5.67 -16.87
C ASN A 132 -10.97 6.86 -16.85
N ALA A 133 -11.13 7.47 -15.67
CA ALA A 133 -11.94 8.67 -15.45
C ALA A 133 -13.42 8.56 -15.86
N ALA A 134 -14.02 7.37 -15.72
CA ALA A 134 -15.43 7.10 -16.02
C ALA A 134 -15.83 7.41 -17.49
N GLN A 135 -14.90 7.20 -18.41
CA GLN A 135 -15.10 7.46 -19.85
C GLN A 135 -15.04 6.17 -20.67
N CYS A 136 -15.77 6.14 -21.79
CA CYS A 136 -15.61 5.07 -22.76
C CYS A 136 -14.31 5.23 -23.55
N GLY A 137 -13.85 4.14 -24.17
CA GLY A 137 -12.66 4.11 -25.04
C GLY A 137 -12.57 5.27 -26.01
N THR A 138 -13.66 5.55 -26.71
CA THR A 138 -13.73 6.59 -27.73
C THR A 138 -13.62 8.00 -27.13
N CYS A 139 -14.38 8.29 -26.07
CA CYS A 139 -14.35 9.59 -25.40
C CYS A 139 -12.99 9.88 -24.76
N TYR A 140 -12.40 8.87 -24.10
CA TYR A 140 -11.07 8.97 -23.51
C TYR A 140 -10.01 9.34 -24.55
N GLN A 141 -9.97 8.65 -25.69
CA GLN A 141 -9.03 8.94 -26.77
C GLN A 141 -9.22 10.34 -27.36
N ARG A 142 -10.49 10.78 -27.53
CA ARG A 142 -10.81 12.12 -28.04
C ARG A 142 -10.29 13.21 -27.10
N ILE A 143 -10.56 13.08 -25.80
CA ILE A 143 -10.13 14.04 -24.78
C ILE A 143 -8.60 14.07 -24.68
N TRP A 144 -7.96 12.91 -24.71
CA TRP A 144 -6.51 12.83 -24.66
C TRP A 144 -5.85 13.47 -25.89
N ALA A 145 -6.43 13.28 -27.08
CA ALA A 145 -5.98 13.97 -28.29
C ALA A 145 -6.14 15.51 -28.19
N GLN A 146 -7.24 15.99 -27.63
CA GLN A 146 -7.46 17.43 -27.39
C GLN A 146 -6.45 18.00 -26.38
N LYS A 147 -6.16 17.29 -25.28
CA LYS A 147 -5.13 17.68 -24.31
C LYS A 147 -3.76 17.81 -24.96
N ARG A 148 -3.37 16.83 -25.81
CA ARG A 148 -2.10 16.88 -26.56
C ARG A 148 -2.01 18.06 -27.52
N ARG A 149 -3.13 18.52 -28.06
CA ARG A 149 -3.21 19.69 -28.94
C ARG A 149 -3.31 21.02 -28.19
N GLY A 150 -3.32 21.01 -26.85
CA GLY A 150 -3.51 22.21 -26.03
C GLY A 150 -4.93 22.80 -26.11
N GLN A 151 -5.91 22.04 -26.62
CA GLN A 151 -7.28 22.53 -26.87
C GLN A 151 -8.16 22.52 -25.62
N ILE A 152 -7.76 21.78 -24.58
CA ILE A 152 -8.43 21.75 -23.29
C ILE A 152 -7.39 21.73 -22.17
N ALA A 153 -7.62 22.54 -21.14
CA ALA A 153 -6.77 22.55 -19.95
C ALA A 153 -6.88 21.20 -19.21
N ALA A 154 -5.80 20.77 -18.55
CA ALA A 154 -5.75 19.49 -17.84
C ALA A 154 -6.89 19.34 -16.79
N HIS A 155 -7.38 20.46 -16.26
CA HIS A 155 -8.37 20.55 -15.18
C HIS A 155 -9.84 20.70 -15.62
N GLN A 156 -10.15 20.91 -16.90
CA GLN A 156 -11.53 21.21 -17.36
C GLN A 156 -12.37 19.98 -17.74
N VAL A 157 -11.97 18.78 -17.33
CA VAL A 157 -12.67 17.54 -17.66
C VAL A 157 -13.40 16.99 -16.44
N VAL A 158 -14.37 17.74 -15.91
CA VAL A 158 -15.33 17.20 -14.94
C VAL A 158 -16.68 17.90 -15.15
N ALA A 159 -17.68 17.12 -15.54
CA ALA A 159 -19.09 17.32 -15.25
C ALA A 159 -19.61 15.95 -14.78
#